data_AF-A0A2N1F7L2-F1
#
_entry.id   AF-A0A2N1F7L2-F1
#
_cell.length_a   1.000
_cell.length_b   1.000
_cell.length_c   1.000
_cell.angle_alpha   90.00
_cell.angle_beta   90.00
_cell.angle_gamma   90.00
#
_symmetry.space_group_name_H-M   'P 1'
#
loop_
_entity.id
_entity.type
_entity.pdbx_description
1 polymer ?
#
loop_
_entity_poly.entity_id
_entity_poly.type
_entity_poly.pdbx_seq_one_letter_code
_entity_poly.pdbx_strand_id
1 'polypeptide(L)'
;MKKIILIICFTVYGICFSQYTDSYLDFTNDYIFLDSSKVNTKWKNGKIRELKNNMKISYKNKQYEYLTGVFLEFNKRGKKRTESLFDKYGNCLSYKFHDLNGIVSLKKTTEKIDYNKKTALVEIIIHEKHFMKKKKRKLPI
;
A
#
# COMPACT_ATOMS: atom_id res chain seq x y z
N MET A 1 7.27 29.71 -25.28
CA MET A 1 6.42 28.50 -25.34
C MET A 1 7.05 27.23 -24.76
N LYS A 2 8.33 26.90 -25.06
CA LYS A 2 9.00 25.69 -24.52
C LYS A 2 9.02 25.59 -22.96
N LYS A 3 9.10 26.73 -22.26
CA LYS A 3 9.09 26.77 -20.78
C LYS A 3 7.72 26.47 -20.14
N ILE A 4 6.62 26.79 -20.83
CA ILE A 4 5.24 26.56 -20.32
C ILE A 4 4.91 25.06 -20.38
N ILE A 5 5.36 24.36 -21.43
CA ILE A 5 5.16 22.90 -21.56
C ILE A 5 5.87 22.15 -20.42
N LEU A 6 7.05 22.62 -20.00
CA LEU A 6 7.80 21.99 -18.90
C LEU A 6 7.07 22.11 -17.55
N ILE A 7 6.41 23.24 -17.30
CA ILE A 7 5.62 23.48 -16.08
C ILE A 7 4.38 22.59 -16.06
N ILE A 8 3.68 22.46 -17.20
CA ILE A 8 2.50 21.59 -17.32
C ILE A 8 2.90 20.12 -17.08
N CYS A 9 4.02 19.66 -17.65
CA CYS A 9 4.53 18.32 -17.39
C CYS A 9 4.83 18.08 -15.90
N PHE A 10 5.48 19.03 -15.21
CA PHE A 10 5.76 18.89 -13.77
C PHE A 10 4.49 18.86 -12.91
N THR A 11 3.45 19.62 -13.27
CA THR A 11 2.17 19.60 -12.54
C THR A 11 1.38 18.30 -12.74
N VAL A 12 1.48 17.66 -13.90
CA VAL A 12 0.77 16.40 -14.18
C VAL A 12 1.44 15.20 -13.48
N TYR A 13 2.77 15.22 -13.31
CA TYR A 13 3.50 14.18 -12.57
C TYR A 13 3.21 14.17 -11.06
N GLY A 14 2.63 15.24 -10.50
CA GLY A 14 2.30 15.35 -9.08
C GLY A 14 1.08 14.54 -8.63
N ILE A 15 0.31 13.94 -9.55
CA ILE A 15 -1.01 13.36 -9.26
C ILE A 15 -0.96 11.82 -9.12
N CYS A 16 0.22 11.20 -9.11
CA CYS A 16 0.35 9.73 -8.99
C CYS A 16 0.26 9.20 -7.54
N PHE A 17 -0.34 9.95 -6.62
CA PHE A 17 -0.72 9.45 -5.30
C PHE A 17 -2.23 9.27 -5.25
N SER A 18 -2.69 8.26 -4.50
CA SER A 18 -4.13 8.01 -4.34
C SER A 18 -4.84 9.30 -3.97
N GLN A 19 -5.76 9.75 -4.82
CA GLN A 19 -6.44 11.01 -4.64
C GLN A 19 -7.58 10.81 -3.64
N TYR A 20 -7.43 11.38 -2.45
CA TYR A 20 -8.54 11.51 -1.51
C TYR A 20 -9.59 12.47 -2.07
N THR A 21 -10.85 12.12 -1.92
CA THR A 21 -11.94 13.08 -2.15
C THR A 21 -12.13 14.00 -0.96
N ASP A 22 -12.74 15.16 -1.19
CA ASP A 22 -13.12 16.08 -0.12
C ASP A 22 -14.04 15.41 0.89
N SER A 23 -14.97 14.56 0.45
CA SER A 23 -15.85 13.77 1.32
C SER A 23 -15.06 12.82 2.25
N TYR A 24 -13.95 12.26 1.77
CA TYR A 24 -13.05 11.44 2.59
C TYR A 24 -12.25 12.28 3.58
N LEU A 25 -11.75 13.45 3.16
CA LEU A 25 -11.03 14.37 4.03
C LEU A 25 -11.94 14.90 5.14
N ASP A 26 -13.15 15.32 4.81
CA ASP A 26 -14.16 15.75 5.80
C ASP A 26 -14.47 14.66 6.81
N PHE A 27 -14.59 13.41 6.35
CA PHE A 27 -14.82 12.27 7.24
C PHE A 27 -13.64 12.00 8.18
N THR A 28 -12.40 12.14 7.69
CA THR A 28 -11.18 11.84 8.47
C THR A 28 -10.68 13.01 9.31
N ASN A 29 -11.22 14.22 9.14
CA ASN A 29 -10.90 15.38 9.98
C ASN A 29 -11.28 15.18 11.44
N ASP A 30 -12.25 14.33 11.73
CA ASP A 30 -12.69 13.98 13.08
C ASP A 30 -11.74 12.99 13.79
N TYR A 31 -10.66 12.55 13.13
CA TYR A 31 -9.74 11.57 13.70
C TYR A 31 -8.70 12.25 14.59
N ILE A 32 -8.56 11.72 15.81
CA ILE A 32 -7.52 12.15 16.74
C ILE A 32 -6.41 11.09 16.73
N PHE A 33 -5.21 11.46 16.27
CA PHE A 33 -4.04 10.58 16.32
C PHE A 33 -3.54 10.45 17.76
N LEU A 34 -3.43 9.20 18.25
CA LEU A 34 -3.08 8.92 19.64
C LEU A 34 -1.61 8.51 19.77
N ASP A 35 -1.20 7.48 19.02
CA ASP A 35 0.12 6.88 19.17
C ASP A 35 0.52 6.13 17.88
N SER A 36 1.82 5.93 17.70
CA SER A 36 2.37 5.09 16.64
C SER A 36 3.42 4.15 17.19
N SER A 37 3.38 2.90 16.75
CA SER A 37 4.35 1.88 17.17
C SER A 37 4.97 1.19 15.97
N LYS A 38 6.26 0.85 16.08
CA LYS A 38 6.97 0.04 15.09
C LYS A 38 7.05 -1.39 15.60
N VAL A 39 6.69 -2.34 14.76
CA VAL A 39 6.75 -3.76 15.07
C VAL A 39 7.77 -4.42 14.14
N ASN A 40 8.70 -5.14 14.76
CA ASN A 40 9.68 -5.98 14.08
C ASN A 40 9.63 -7.37 14.70
N THR A 41 9.07 -8.33 13.96
CA THR A 41 9.00 -9.73 14.42
C THR A 41 10.01 -10.58 13.69
N LYS A 42 10.47 -11.64 14.36
CA LYS A 42 11.41 -12.62 13.81
C LYS A 42 10.80 -14.02 13.86
N TRP A 43 11.18 -14.84 12.90
CA TRP A 43 10.98 -16.28 12.95
C TRP A 43 11.86 -16.91 14.03
N LYS A 44 11.54 -18.14 14.44
CA LYS A 44 12.36 -18.91 15.40
C LYS A 44 13.83 -19.06 14.96
N ASN A 45 14.10 -18.99 13.66
CA ASN A 45 15.46 -19.04 13.08
C ASN A 45 16.16 -17.66 13.05
N GLY A 46 15.64 -16.65 13.75
CA GLY A 46 16.21 -15.31 13.86
C GLY A 46 16.00 -14.40 12.65
N LYS A 47 15.50 -14.92 11.51
CA LYS A 47 15.22 -14.10 10.33
C LYS A 47 14.00 -13.21 10.54
N ILE A 48 14.05 -12.00 9.97
CA ILE A 48 12.92 -11.08 10.00
C ILE A 48 11.70 -11.78 9.39
N ARG A 49 10.56 -11.62 10.05
CA ARG A 49 9.26 -12.11 9.60
C ARG A 49 8.40 -10.97 9.10
N GLU A 50 8.32 -9.90 9.87
CA GLU A 50 7.44 -8.76 9.58
C GLU A 50 8.07 -7.47 10.08
N LEU A 51 7.98 -6.42 9.26
CA LEU A 51 8.26 -5.04 9.64
C LEU A 51 7.00 -4.22 9.33
N LYS A 52 6.45 -3.55 10.34
CA LYS A 52 5.24 -2.74 10.17
C LYS A 52 5.22 -1.57 11.14
N ASN A 53 4.46 -0.53 10.80
CA ASN A 53 4.08 0.50 11.75
C ASN A 53 2.57 0.45 11.96
N ASN A 54 2.15 0.51 13.20
CA ASN A 54 0.75 0.64 13.58
C ASN A 54 0.50 2.08 14.02
N MET A 55 -0.66 2.61 13.67
CA MET A 55 -1.16 3.91 14.11
C MET A 55 -2.45 3.68 14.89
N LYS A 56 -2.55 4.31 16.05
CA LYS A 56 -3.76 4.33 16.87
C LYS A 56 -4.44 5.68 16.74
N ILE A 57 -5.75 5.65 16.51
CA ILE A 57 -6.58 6.85 16.49
C ILE A 57 -7.78 6.71 17.42
N SER A 58 -8.37 7.85 17.78
CA SER A 58 -9.71 7.94 18.32
C SER A 58 -10.67 8.54 17.31
N TYR A 59 -11.86 7.96 17.22
CA TYR A 59 -13.00 8.51 16.49
C TYR A 59 -14.28 8.17 17.27
N LYS A 60 -15.11 9.18 17.57
CA LYS A 60 -16.37 9.02 18.33
C LYS A 60 -16.20 8.21 19.62
N ASN A 61 -15.19 8.55 20.41
CA ASN A 61 -14.83 7.88 21.67
C ASN A 61 -14.49 6.38 21.55
N LYS A 62 -14.22 5.89 20.33
CA LYS A 62 -13.71 4.55 20.07
C LYS A 62 -12.26 4.64 19.58
N GLN A 63 -11.45 3.66 19.98
CA GLN A 63 -10.07 3.55 19.52
C GLN A 63 -9.98 2.53 18.38
N TYR A 64 -9.17 2.87 17.39
CA TYR A 64 -8.90 2.03 16.23
C TYR A 64 -7.40 1.93 16.04
N GLU A 65 -6.93 0.78 15.56
CA GLU A 65 -5.53 0.54 15.22
C GLU A 65 -5.44 0.02 13.79
N TYR A 66 -4.56 0.61 12.99
CA TYR A 66 -4.34 0.21 11.60
C TYR A 66 -2.88 0.37 11.19
N LEU A 67 -2.52 -0.20 10.03
CA LEU A 67 -1.18 -0.10 9.47
C LEU A 67 -0.95 1.28 8.85
N THR A 68 0.26 1.83 9.01
CA THR A 68 0.67 3.06 8.32
C THR A 68 2.07 2.94 7.75
N GLY A 69 2.34 3.65 6.66
CA GLY A 69 3.62 3.60 5.97
C GLY A 69 3.90 2.23 5.36
N VAL A 70 5.16 1.81 5.36
CA VAL A 70 5.57 0.57 4.69
C VAL A 70 5.35 -0.64 5.59
N PHE A 71 4.63 -1.63 5.07
CA PHE A 71 4.48 -2.97 5.61
C PHE A 71 5.29 -3.97 4.78
N LEU A 72 6.17 -4.75 5.42
CA LEU A 72 6.95 -5.79 4.77
C LEU A 72 6.76 -7.14 5.46
N GLU A 73 6.39 -8.16 4.70
CA GLU A 73 6.37 -9.55 5.15
C GLU A 73 7.48 -10.35 4.45
N PHE A 74 8.15 -11.21 5.21
CA PHE A 74 9.24 -12.06 4.76
C PHE A 74 8.94 -13.53 5.05
N ASN A 75 9.31 -14.41 4.12
CA ASN A 75 9.23 -15.84 4.35
C ASN A 75 10.33 -16.32 5.33
N LYS A 76 10.25 -17.58 5.79
CA LYS A 76 11.24 -18.19 6.70
C LYS A 76 12.68 -18.20 6.16
N ARG A 77 12.88 -18.00 4.85
CA ARG A 77 14.21 -17.89 4.23
C ARG A 77 14.76 -16.47 4.25
N GLY A 78 13.98 -15.48 4.69
CA GLY A 78 14.35 -14.06 4.75
C GLY A 78 14.10 -13.32 3.44
N LYS A 79 13.40 -13.94 2.48
CA LYS A 79 13.03 -13.26 1.23
C LYS A 79 11.71 -12.53 1.41
N LYS A 80 11.62 -11.33 0.86
CA LYS A 80 10.40 -10.52 0.82
C LYS A 80 9.29 -11.30 0.11
N ARG A 81 8.13 -11.35 0.74
CA ARG A 81 6.91 -11.98 0.23
C ARG A 81 5.87 -10.92 -0.12
N THR A 82 5.72 -9.93 0.74
CA THR A 82 4.73 -8.87 0.56
C THR A 82 5.37 -7.53 0.87
N GLU A 83 5.03 -6.52 0.09
CA GLU A 83 5.32 -5.12 0.35
C GLU A 83 4.03 -4.34 0.15
N SER A 84 3.62 -3.58 1.15
CA SER A 84 2.44 -2.73 1.06
C SER A 84 2.76 -1.35 1.60
N LEU A 85 2.17 -0.32 0.99
CA LEU A 85 2.25 1.05 1.45
C LEU A 85 0.87 1.48 1.90
N PHE A 86 0.77 1.93 3.14
CA PHE A 86 -0.44 2.49 3.72
C PHE A 86 -0.26 3.97 3.97
N ASP A 87 -1.35 4.71 3.87
CA ASP A 87 -1.37 6.11 4.28
C ASP A 87 -1.45 6.28 5.80
N LYS A 88 -1.65 7.53 6.24
CA LYS A 88 -1.81 7.86 7.67
C LYS A 88 -3.16 7.46 8.25
N TYR A 89 -4.13 7.06 7.44
CA TYR A 89 -5.49 6.69 7.84
C TYR A 89 -5.77 5.18 7.75
N GLY A 90 -4.80 4.40 7.26
CA GLY A 90 -4.87 2.95 7.16
C GLY A 90 -5.30 2.42 5.80
N ASN A 91 -5.49 3.28 4.78
CA ASN A 91 -5.83 2.81 3.44
C ASN A 91 -4.59 2.29 2.72
N CYS A 92 -4.76 1.21 1.96
CA CYS A 92 -3.68 0.62 1.19
C CYS A 92 -3.48 1.40 -0.11
N LEU A 93 -2.33 2.06 -0.28
CA LEU A 93 -1.98 2.82 -1.48
C LEU A 93 -1.34 1.95 -2.55
N SER A 94 -0.54 0.96 -2.14
CA SER A 94 0.02 -0.02 -3.06
C SER A 94 0.29 -1.35 -2.37
N TYR A 95 0.26 -2.42 -3.16
CA TYR A 95 0.51 -3.78 -2.72
C TYR A 95 1.32 -4.52 -3.78
N LYS A 96 2.39 -5.19 -3.36
CA LYS A 96 3.18 -6.11 -4.17
C LYS A 96 3.25 -7.45 -3.47
N PHE A 97 3.06 -8.52 -4.22
CA PHE A 97 3.35 -9.88 -3.77
C PHE A 97 4.44 -10.48 -4.64
N HIS A 98 5.43 -11.07 -3.98
CA HIS A 98 6.57 -11.71 -4.58
C HIS A 98 6.43 -13.23 -4.51
N ASP A 99 6.78 -13.90 -5.60
CA ASP A 99 6.89 -15.35 -5.64
C ASP A 99 8.09 -15.86 -4.80
N LEU A 100 8.30 -17.17 -4.78
CA LEU A 100 9.40 -17.80 -4.03
C LEU A 100 10.80 -17.40 -4.55
N ASN A 101 10.90 -16.89 -5.78
CA ASN A 101 12.12 -16.41 -6.40
C ASN A 101 12.38 -14.93 -6.08
N GLY A 102 11.39 -14.21 -5.55
CA GLY A 102 11.45 -12.77 -5.28
C GLY A 102 10.90 -11.92 -6.43
N ILE A 103 10.32 -12.53 -7.46
CA ILE A 103 9.74 -11.83 -8.61
C ILE A 103 8.33 -11.36 -8.23
N VAL A 104 7.99 -10.11 -8.53
CA VAL A 104 6.64 -9.57 -8.30
C VAL A 104 5.65 -10.33 -9.20
N SER A 105 4.75 -11.10 -8.60
CA SER A 105 3.72 -11.85 -9.32
C SER A 105 2.36 -11.14 -9.30
N LEU A 106 2.19 -10.15 -8.42
CA LEU A 106 0.98 -9.36 -8.30
C LEU A 106 1.35 -7.95 -7.82
N LYS A 107 0.80 -6.94 -8.49
CA LYS A 107 0.86 -5.55 -8.09
C LYS A 107 -0.54 -4.95 -8.11
N LYS A 108 -0.88 -4.18 -7.09
CA LYS A 108 -2.10 -3.38 -7.01
C LYS A 108 -1.73 -1.97 -6.58
N THR A 109 -2.41 -0.98 -7.13
CA THR A 109 -2.29 0.43 -6.72
C THR A 109 -3.69 0.99 -6.55
N THR A 110 -3.89 1.78 -5.50
CA THR A 110 -5.16 2.46 -5.25
C THR A 110 -5.06 3.86 -5.82
N GLU A 111 -5.93 4.19 -6.76
CA GLU A 111 -5.90 5.49 -7.44
C GLU A 111 -6.77 6.53 -6.75
N LYS A 112 -7.88 6.10 -6.17
CA LYS A 112 -8.85 6.98 -5.53
C LYS A 112 -9.40 6.35 -4.26
N ILE A 113 -9.47 7.15 -3.21
CA ILE A 113 -10.10 6.79 -1.94
C ILE A 113 -11.25 7.77 -1.72
N ASP A 114 -12.46 7.24 -1.64
CA ASP A 114 -13.68 8.03 -1.50
C ASP A 114 -14.50 7.54 -0.30
N TYR A 115 -15.27 8.45 0.28
CA TYR A 115 -16.21 8.13 1.35
C TYR A 115 -17.62 8.49 0.92
N ASN A 116 -18.50 7.50 0.90
CA ASN A 116 -19.92 7.69 0.68
C ASN A 116 -20.71 7.10 1.85
N LYS A 117 -21.47 7.95 2.55
CA LYS A 117 -22.28 7.58 3.72
C LYS A 117 -23.28 6.44 3.45
N LYS A 118 -23.69 6.21 2.20
CA LYS A 118 -24.63 5.14 1.81
C LYS A 118 -23.96 3.79 1.58
N THR A 119 -22.71 3.77 1.11
CA THR A 119 -22.00 2.55 0.68
C THR A 119 -20.74 2.23 1.49
N ALA A 120 -20.38 3.06 2.46
CA ALA A 120 -19.11 3.06 3.20
C ALA A 120 -17.89 3.45 2.33
N LEU A 121 -16.68 3.17 2.82
CA LEU A 121 -15.39 3.50 2.21
C LEU A 121 -15.28 2.81 0.83
N VAL A 122 -14.98 3.58 -0.23
CA VAL A 122 -14.84 3.08 -1.59
C VAL A 122 -13.39 3.28 -2.05
N GLU A 123 -12.67 2.18 -2.23
CA GLU A 123 -11.32 2.16 -2.82
C GLU A 123 -11.42 1.77 -4.30
N ILE A 124 -10.96 2.63 -5.20
CA ILE A 124 -10.80 2.28 -6.62
C ILE A 124 -9.40 1.69 -6.81
N ILE A 125 -9.34 0.37 -6.93
CA ILE A 125 -8.11 -0.40 -7.04
C ILE A 125 -7.85 -0.74 -8.51
N ILE A 126 -6.74 -0.27 -9.07
CA ILE A 126 -6.25 -0.77 -10.35
C ILE A 126 -5.40 -2.02 -10.13
N HIS A 127 -5.78 -3.07 -10.85
CA HIS A 127 -5.02 -4.31 -10.92
C HIS A 127 -4.12 -4.31 -12.16
N GLU A 128 -2.83 -4.05 -11.97
CA GLU A 128 -1.85 -4.29 -13.04
C GLU A 128 -1.46 -5.78 -13.04
N LYS A 129 -2.05 -6.53 -13.98
CA LYS A 129 -1.61 -7.89 -14.30
C LYS A 129 -0.38 -7.79 -15.21
N HIS A 130 0.77 -8.32 -14.78
CA HIS A 130 1.89 -8.55 -15.69
C HIS A 130 2.37 -10.00 -15.72
N PHE A 131 2.48 -10.47 -16.96
CA PHE A 131 2.76 -11.81 -17.45
C PHE A 131 4.07 -12.40 -16.92
N MET A 132 4.00 -13.63 -16.39
CA MET A 132 5.12 -14.55 -16.54
C MET A 132 4.97 -15.25 -17.89
N LYS A 133 5.74 -14.84 -18.91
CA LYS A 133 6.01 -15.68 -20.09
C LYS A 133 6.46 -17.04 -19.55
N LYS A 134 5.67 -18.10 -19.76
CA LYS A 134 6.11 -19.48 -19.57
C LYS A 134 7.39 -19.66 -20.37
N LYS A 135 8.55 -19.68 -19.71
CA LYS A 135 9.78 -20.17 -20.32
C LYS A 135 9.53 -21.66 -20.59
N LYS A 136 9.27 -22.02 -21.85
CA LYS A 136 9.20 -23.43 -22.26
C LYS A 136 10.52 -24.07 -21.82
N ARG A 137 10.47 -24.92 -20.77
CA ARG A 137 11.56 -25.85 -20.51
C ARG A 137 11.57 -26.81 -21.70
N LYS A 138 12.58 -26.71 -22.57
CA LYS A 138 12.91 -27.83 -23.45
C LYS A 138 13.34 -28.96 -22.53
N LEU A 139 12.58 -30.06 -22.52
CA LEU A 139 13.04 -31.32 -21.94
C LEU A 139 14.27 -31.76 -22.76
N PRO A 140 15.34 -32.25 -22.12
CA PRO A 140 16.37 -32.98 -22.85
C PRO A 140 15.73 -34.24 -23.44
N ILE A 141 16.01 -34.47 -24.73
CA ILE A 141 15.73 -35.72 -25.44
C ILE A 141 16.66 -36.80 -24.88
#